data_AF-K0UFS2-F1
#
_entry.id   AF-K0UFS2-F1
#
_cell.length_a   1.000
_cell.length_b   1.000
_cell.length_c   1.000
_cell.angle_alpha   90.00
_cell.angle_beta   90.00
_cell.angle_gamma   90.00
#
_symmetry.space_group_name_H-M   'P 1'
#
loop_
_entity.id
_entity.type
_entity.pdbx_description
1 polymer ?
#
loop_
_entity_poly.entity_id
_entity_poly.type
_entity_poly.pdbx_seq_one_letter_code
_entity_poly.pdbx_strand_id
1 'polypeptide(L)'
;MSGGPVTLAEMTHDDVVAMFRPKMDAAALLHTLSLDHPVEQFVLFSSISGVLGSRWLAHYAATTTFLDTFAFARRAAGLPACAINWGLWKSLADVQTGFERQATAESGLEPMDDAVAITALRSFVGPQAPARATVVAADWPRLAAAYHTRAQLHILDDLLTDETATGQGLLDGDTAFRRELQECAPERRVEMLTDHVLSQVAAAMGLASTHTLDPTVGFFQFGMDSLMSVTLQRSLSESLGEVLPASVVFDYPTVEALTDYLATVLPEIIQTAGSEGGGHDKDVAGDPTVQEDAYDDLAEDELLARLSERLS
;
A
#
# COMPACT_ATOMS: atom_id res chain seq x y z
N MET A 1 25.87 -7.28 1.50
CA MET A 1 26.20 -6.84 0.12
C MET A 1 27.42 -5.93 0.17
N SER A 2 28.25 -5.90 -0.88
CA SER A 2 29.35 -4.92 -0.97
C SER A 2 28.76 -3.49 -0.94
N GLY A 3 29.29 -2.56 -0.14
CA GLY A 3 28.74 -1.21 0.08
C GLY A 3 27.73 -1.08 1.24
N GLY A 4 27.08 -2.16 1.66
CA GLY A 4 26.17 -2.16 2.83
C GLY A 4 24.96 -1.21 2.75
N PRO A 5 24.07 -1.21 3.76
CA PRO A 5 22.99 -0.24 3.86
C PRO A 5 23.51 1.12 4.34
N VAL A 6 23.33 2.17 3.54
CA VAL A 6 23.71 3.56 3.85
C VAL A 6 22.71 4.54 3.22
N THR A 7 22.41 5.66 3.88
CA THR A 7 21.56 6.69 3.28
C THR A 7 22.21 7.28 2.04
N LEU A 8 21.41 7.86 1.14
CA LEU A 8 21.95 8.59 0.00
C LEU A 8 22.87 9.76 0.43
N ALA A 9 22.54 10.42 1.54
CA ALA A 9 23.30 11.58 2.03
C ALA A 9 24.68 11.21 2.61
N GLU A 10 24.81 9.98 3.14
CA GLU A 10 26.04 9.48 3.76
C GLU A 10 26.84 8.56 2.82
N MET A 11 26.30 8.25 1.64
CA MET A 11 26.89 7.32 0.69
C MET A 11 28.21 7.85 0.14
N THR A 12 29.27 7.05 0.28
CA THR A 12 30.59 7.41 -0.21
C THR A 12 30.83 6.90 -1.62
N HIS A 13 31.89 7.42 -2.27
CA HIS A 13 32.33 6.89 -3.56
C HIS A 13 32.72 5.42 -3.48
N ASP A 14 33.34 4.99 -2.39
CA ASP A 14 33.78 3.61 -2.20
C ASP A 14 32.58 2.65 -2.10
N ASP A 15 31.49 3.07 -1.43
CA ASP A 15 30.24 2.29 -1.37
C ASP A 15 29.65 2.08 -2.77
N VAL A 16 29.63 3.14 -3.58
CA VAL A 16 29.14 3.10 -4.96
C VAL A 16 29.99 2.17 -5.82
N VAL A 17 31.32 2.35 -5.81
CA VAL A 17 32.25 1.53 -6.60
C VAL A 17 32.12 0.06 -6.20
N ALA A 18 32.07 -0.23 -4.91
CA ALA A 18 31.93 -1.57 -4.37
C ALA A 18 30.64 -2.27 -4.85
N MET A 19 29.52 -1.54 -4.94
CA MET A 19 28.24 -2.06 -5.43
C MET A 19 28.15 -2.17 -6.96
N PHE A 20 28.73 -1.21 -7.68
CA PHE A 20 28.61 -1.12 -9.14
C PHE A 20 29.45 -2.19 -9.82
N ARG A 21 30.70 -2.36 -9.36
CA ARG A 21 31.71 -3.24 -9.97
C ARG A 21 31.21 -4.67 -10.27
N PRO A 22 30.62 -5.42 -9.33
CA PRO A 22 30.21 -6.81 -9.60
C PRO A 22 29.08 -6.94 -10.62
N LYS A 23 28.32 -5.87 -10.91
CA LYS A 23 27.18 -5.90 -11.83
C LYS A 23 27.48 -5.20 -13.16
N MET A 24 27.97 -3.96 -13.10
CA MET A 24 28.20 -3.13 -14.29
C MET A 24 29.42 -3.59 -15.09
N ASP A 25 30.57 -3.78 -14.42
CA ASP A 25 31.78 -4.25 -15.11
C ASP A 25 31.57 -5.65 -15.68
N ALA A 26 30.88 -6.52 -14.93
CA ALA A 26 30.50 -7.84 -15.39
C ALA A 26 29.58 -7.78 -16.62
N ALA A 27 28.54 -6.94 -16.60
CA ALA A 27 27.64 -6.76 -17.73
C ALA A 27 28.37 -6.19 -18.97
N ALA A 28 29.26 -5.21 -18.79
CA ALA A 28 30.05 -4.62 -19.87
C ALA A 28 31.04 -5.63 -20.48
N LEU A 29 31.70 -6.43 -19.65
CA LEU A 29 32.60 -7.48 -20.10
C LEU A 29 31.84 -8.57 -20.87
N LEU A 30 30.74 -9.09 -20.30
CA LEU A 30 29.91 -10.10 -20.95
C LEU A 30 29.29 -9.56 -22.24
N HIS A 31 28.92 -8.29 -22.29
CA HIS A 31 28.46 -7.65 -23.51
C HIS A 31 29.51 -7.71 -24.61
N THR A 32 30.72 -7.25 -24.30
CA THR A 32 31.83 -7.22 -25.26
C THR A 32 32.13 -8.62 -25.80
N LEU A 33 32.27 -9.61 -24.92
CA LEU A 33 32.53 -10.99 -25.31
C LEU A 33 31.40 -11.59 -26.15
N SER A 34 30.15 -11.23 -25.87
CA SER A 34 29.00 -11.72 -26.63
C SER A 34 28.85 -11.11 -28.03
N LEU A 35 29.66 -10.12 -28.42
CA LEU A 35 29.65 -9.61 -29.79
C LEU A 35 30.39 -10.57 -30.73
N ASP A 36 31.43 -11.24 -30.23
CA ASP A 36 32.21 -12.21 -30.98
C ASP A 36 31.68 -13.65 -30.84
N HIS A 37 30.79 -13.88 -29.87
CA HIS A 37 30.16 -15.17 -29.59
C HIS A 37 28.63 -15.05 -29.71
N PRO A 38 27.98 -15.75 -30.66
CA PRO A 38 26.53 -15.67 -30.84
C PRO A 38 25.81 -16.30 -29.66
N VAL A 39 25.51 -15.47 -28.66
CA VAL A 39 24.70 -15.86 -27.51
C VAL A 39 23.24 -15.90 -27.94
N GLU A 40 22.54 -17.00 -27.64
CA GLU A 40 21.10 -17.10 -27.91
C GLU A 40 20.28 -16.32 -26.88
N GLN A 41 20.81 -16.16 -25.67
CA GLN A 41 20.12 -15.59 -24.51
C GLN A 41 21.11 -14.79 -23.66
N PHE A 42 20.66 -13.63 -23.14
CA PHE A 42 21.43 -12.80 -22.22
C PHE A 42 20.52 -12.36 -21.09
N VAL A 43 20.49 -13.11 -19.99
CA VAL A 43 19.55 -12.89 -18.88
C VAL A 43 20.24 -12.19 -17.72
N LEU A 44 19.72 -11.04 -17.33
CA LEU A 44 20.23 -10.21 -16.25
C LEU A 44 19.33 -10.36 -15.02
N PHE A 45 19.92 -10.82 -13.93
CA PHE A 45 19.26 -10.92 -12.64
C PHE A 45 19.27 -9.55 -11.97
N SER A 46 18.14 -8.87 -12.09
CA SER A 46 17.87 -7.55 -11.54
C SER A 46 17.02 -7.68 -10.28
N SER A 47 16.47 -6.58 -9.79
CA SER A 47 15.67 -6.54 -8.56
C SER A 47 14.52 -5.55 -8.67
N ILE A 48 13.43 -5.79 -7.94
CA ILE A 48 12.31 -4.86 -7.86
C ILE A 48 12.71 -3.48 -7.32
N SER A 49 13.85 -3.37 -6.61
CA SER A 49 14.38 -2.09 -6.13
C SER A 49 14.72 -1.09 -7.25
N GLY A 50 14.88 -1.52 -8.51
CA GLY A 50 15.02 -0.63 -9.66
C GLY A 50 13.72 0.10 -10.03
N VAL A 51 12.57 -0.46 -9.66
CA VAL A 51 11.24 0.11 -9.90
C VAL A 51 10.79 0.91 -8.69
N LEU A 52 10.94 0.31 -7.51
CA LEU A 52 10.39 0.81 -6.25
C LEU A 52 11.39 1.67 -5.46
N GLY A 53 12.68 1.59 -5.77
CA GLY A 53 13.74 2.25 -5.00
C GLY A 53 14.06 1.53 -3.69
N SER A 54 15.01 2.09 -2.93
CA SER A 54 15.33 1.64 -1.58
C SER A 54 16.02 2.73 -0.78
N ARG A 55 15.50 3.02 0.42
CA ARG A 55 15.96 4.12 1.29
C ARG A 55 17.44 4.03 1.70
N TRP A 56 17.98 2.83 1.92
CA TRP A 56 19.38 2.62 2.35
C TRP A 56 20.25 1.96 1.28
N LEU A 57 19.69 1.73 0.10
CA LEU A 57 20.38 1.00 -0.95
C LEU A 57 20.25 1.75 -2.29
N ALA A 58 20.44 3.08 -2.27
CA ALA A 58 20.32 3.90 -3.48
C ALA A 58 21.30 3.47 -4.58
N HIS A 59 22.56 3.21 -4.25
CA HIS A 59 23.53 2.56 -5.13
C HIS A 59 23.04 1.22 -5.72
N TYR A 60 22.43 0.34 -4.93
CA TYR A 60 21.86 -0.92 -5.43
C TYR A 60 20.71 -0.68 -6.42
N ALA A 61 19.79 0.23 -6.09
CA ALA A 61 18.67 0.61 -6.95
C ALA A 61 19.17 1.22 -8.27
N ALA A 62 20.21 2.06 -8.22
CA ALA A 62 20.85 2.64 -9.40
C ALA A 62 21.46 1.56 -10.30
N THR A 63 22.24 0.64 -9.75
CA THR A 63 22.83 -0.47 -10.51
C THR A 63 21.76 -1.38 -11.13
N THR A 64 20.67 -1.60 -10.41
CA THR A 64 19.53 -2.40 -10.86
C THR A 64 18.83 -1.72 -12.05
N THR A 65 18.56 -0.43 -11.94
CA THR A 65 17.99 0.40 -13.02
C THR A 65 18.91 0.45 -14.25
N PHE A 66 20.24 0.47 -14.04
CA PHE A 66 21.20 0.36 -15.14
C PHE A 66 21.06 -0.96 -15.89
N LEU A 67 20.97 -2.11 -15.19
CA LEU A 67 20.80 -3.41 -15.84
C LEU A 67 19.50 -3.50 -16.65
N ASP A 68 18.41 -2.94 -16.11
CA ASP A 68 17.11 -2.89 -16.80
C ASP A 68 17.22 -2.09 -18.10
N THR A 69 17.82 -0.91 -18.03
CA THR A 69 18.02 -0.03 -19.20
C THR A 69 19.00 -0.64 -20.20
N PHE A 70 20.04 -1.31 -19.72
CA PHE A 70 21.01 -2.01 -20.55
C PHE A 70 20.35 -3.15 -21.36
N ALA A 71 19.41 -3.90 -20.77
CA ALA A 71 18.66 -4.92 -21.51
C ALA A 71 17.84 -4.32 -22.66
N PHE A 72 17.19 -3.18 -22.44
CA PHE A 72 16.48 -2.44 -23.49
C PHE A 72 17.43 -1.97 -24.60
N ALA A 73 18.53 -1.33 -24.24
CA ALA A 73 19.51 -0.82 -25.20
C ALA A 73 20.12 -1.95 -26.05
N ARG A 74 20.46 -3.08 -25.41
CA ARG A 74 20.99 -4.27 -26.08
C ARG A 74 20.00 -4.86 -27.09
N ARG A 75 18.71 -4.92 -26.74
CA ARG A 75 17.67 -5.35 -27.68
C ARG A 75 17.43 -4.38 -28.82
N ALA A 76 17.49 -3.08 -28.55
CA ALA A 76 17.40 -2.06 -29.60
C ALA A 76 18.54 -2.20 -30.63
N ALA A 77 19.69 -2.71 -30.21
CA ALA A 77 20.82 -3.08 -31.07
C ALA A 77 20.67 -4.46 -31.76
N GLY A 78 19.51 -5.12 -31.65
CA GLY A 78 19.27 -6.44 -32.25
C GLY A 78 19.91 -7.62 -31.52
N LEU A 79 20.47 -7.39 -30.33
CA LEU A 79 21.10 -8.45 -29.52
C LEU A 79 20.11 -8.96 -28.47
N PRO A 80 20.12 -10.28 -28.15
CA PRO A 80 19.21 -10.82 -27.14
C PRO A 80 19.56 -10.25 -25.77
N ALA A 81 18.53 -9.89 -25.00
CA ALA A 81 18.63 -9.50 -23.60
C ALA A 81 17.27 -9.59 -22.89
N CYS A 82 17.28 -9.96 -21.61
CA CYS A 82 16.13 -9.85 -20.71
C CYS A 82 16.63 -9.51 -19.31
N ALA A 83 16.11 -8.42 -18.71
CA ALA A 83 16.29 -8.13 -17.30
C ALA A 83 15.08 -8.63 -16.51
N ILE A 84 15.32 -9.35 -15.41
CA ILE A 84 14.27 -9.85 -14.53
C ILE A 84 14.42 -9.16 -13.18
N ASN A 85 13.47 -8.27 -12.84
CA ASN A 85 13.36 -7.61 -11.55
C ASN A 85 12.76 -8.59 -10.54
N TRP A 86 13.62 -9.29 -9.80
CA TRP A 86 13.18 -10.21 -8.76
C TRP A 86 12.74 -9.47 -7.50
N GLY A 87 11.60 -9.90 -6.96
CA GLY A 87 11.15 -9.61 -5.60
C GLY A 87 11.97 -10.36 -4.55
N LEU A 88 11.46 -10.43 -3.34
CA LEU A 88 12.14 -11.11 -2.23
C LEU A 88 12.07 -12.62 -2.38
N TRP A 89 13.20 -13.31 -2.47
CA TRP A 89 13.26 -14.77 -2.45
C TRP A 89 13.20 -15.27 -1.01
N LYS A 90 12.45 -16.35 -0.76
CA LYS A 90 12.26 -16.91 0.58
C LYS A 90 13.56 -17.37 1.21
N SER A 91 14.42 -18.08 0.47
CA SER A 91 15.73 -18.50 0.99
C SER A 91 16.63 -17.34 1.42
N LEU A 92 16.52 -16.18 0.76
CA LEU A 92 17.23 -14.97 1.13
C LEU A 92 16.57 -14.25 2.31
N ALA A 93 15.24 -14.26 2.40
CA ALA A 93 14.49 -13.68 3.52
C ALA A 93 14.74 -14.44 4.84
N ASP A 94 14.81 -15.77 4.79
CA ASP A 94 14.97 -16.62 5.97
C ASP A 94 16.30 -16.37 6.70
N VAL A 95 17.34 -15.95 5.95
CA VAL A 95 18.67 -15.61 6.50
C VAL A 95 18.82 -14.13 6.89
N GLN A 96 17.86 -13.27 6.55
CA GLN A 96 17.89 -11.86 6.98
C GLN A 96 17.65 -11.75 8.49
N THR A 97 18.36 -10.83 9.15
CA THR A 97 18.25 -10.59 10.59
C THR A 97 18.06 -9.11 10.90
N GLY A 98 17.41 -8.81 12.03
CA GLY A 98 17.22 -7.45 12.53
C GLY A 98 16.53 -6.52 11.53
N PHE A 99 17.21 -5.45 11.17
CA PHE A 99 16.68 -4.31 10.41
C PHE A 99 16.19 -4.65 9.00
N GLU A 100 16.86 -5.58 8.29
CA GLU A 100 16.49 -5.96 6.92
C GLU A 100 15.14 -6.67 6.87
N ARG A 101 14.89 -7.54 7.86
CA ARG A 101 13.63 -8.27 8.00
C ARG A 101 12.47 -7.31 8.30
N GLN A 102 12.68 -6.35 9.22
CA GLN A 102 11.67 -5.37 9.59
C GLN A 102 11.34 -4.41 8.45
N ALA A 103 12.35 -3.86 7.77
CA ALA A 103 12.14 -2.97 6.63
C ALA A 103 11.38 -3.64 5.47
N THR A 104 11.58 -4.95 5.30
CA THR A 104 10.89 -5.74 4.29
C THR A 104 9.45 -6.04 4.70
N ALA A 105 9.21 -6.43 5.96
CA ALA A 105 7.87 -6.64 6.50
C ALA A 105 6.99 -5.39 6.40
N GLU A 106 7.55 -4.20 6.62
CA GLU A 106 6.85 -2.91 6.51
C GLU A 106 6.63 -2.48 5.05
N SER A 107 7.30 -3.09 4.09
CA SER A 107 7.21 -2.69 2.67
C SER A 107 6.02 -3.27 1.92
N GLY A 108 5.37 -4.34 2.43
CA GLY A 108 4.34 -5.07 1.68
C GLY A 108 4.89 -6.12 0.69
N LEU A 109 6.22 -6.22 0.53
CA LEU A 109 6.86 -7.30 -0.21
C LEU A 109 6.84 -8.59 0.61
N GLU A 110 6.46 -9.69 -0.03
CA GLU A 110 6.39 -11.01 0.60
C GLU A 110 7.52 -11.92 0.12
N PRO A 111 8.04 -12.81 0.99
CA PRO A 111 8.99 -13.83 0.58
C PRO A 111 8.34 -14.82 -0.41
N MET A 112 8.77 -14.79 -1.66
CA MET A 112 8.34 -15.71 -2.71
C MET A 112 9.10 -17.04 -2.61
N ASP A 113 8.39 -18.16 -2.70
CA ASP A 113 9.00 -19.49 -2.76
C ASP A 113 9.97 -19.59 -3.94
N ASP A 114 11.19 -20.06 -3.67
CA ASP A 114 12.25 -20.21 -4.66
C ASP A 114 11.81 -21.06 -5.87
N ALA A 115 10.96 -22.07 -5.67
CA ALA A 115 10.43 -22.90 -6.75
C ALA A 115 9.55 -22.10 -7.73
N VAL A 116 8.81 -21.10 -7.23
CA VAL A 116 8.03 -20.19 -8.06
C VAL A 116 8.96 -19.34 -8.92
N ALA A 117 10.00 -18.75 -8.32
CA ALA A 117 10.98 -17.93 -9.05
C ALA A 117 11.73 -18.72 -10.14
N ILE A 118 12.20 -19.93 -9.79
CA ILE A 118 12.89 -20.84 -10.72
C ILE A 118 11.97 -21.27 -11.87
N THR A 119 10.69 -21.50 -11.58
CA THR A 119 9.70 -21.85 -12.61
C THR A 119 9.45 -20.65 -13.53
N ALA A 120 9.28 -19.46 -12.96
CA ALA A 120 9.05 -18.22 -13.70
C ALA A 120 10.22 -17.87 -14.64
N LEU A 121 11.47 -18.19 -14.26
CA LEU A 121 12.66 -17.95 -15.09
C LEU A 121 12.50 -18.51 -16.51
N ARG A 122 11.81 -19.65 -16.67
CA ARG A 122 11.59 -20.30 -17.98
C ARG A 122 10.78 -19.43 -18.94
N SER A 123 9.93 -18.54 -18.43
CA SER A 123 9.11 -17.62 -19.22
C SER A 123 9.93 -16.44 -19.77
N PHE A 124 11.14 -16.21 -19.27
CA PHE A 124 12.01 -15.10 -19.64
C PHE A 124 13.21 -15.54 -20.48
N VAL A 125 13.18 -16.80 -20.93
CA VAL A 125 14.17 -17.37 -21.85
C VAL A 125 13.47 -17.67 -23.17
N GLY A 126 13.97 -17.09 -24.26
CA GLY A 126 13.48 -17.35 -25.61
C GLY A 126 13.25 -16.08 -26.44
N PRO A 127 12.91 -16.23 -27.74
CA PRO A 127 12.75 -15.10 -28.66
C PRO A 127 11.63 -14.12 -28.29
N GLN A 128 10.61 -14.61 -27.58
CA GLN A 128 9.44 -13.84 -27.17
C GLN A 128 9.55 -13.30 -25.74
N ALA A 129 10.67 -13.54 -25.04
CA ALA A 129 10.89 -12.96 -23.72
C ALA A 129 10.79 -11.43 -23.81
N PRO A 130 10.28 -10.73 -22.79
CA PRO A 130 10.28 -9.26 -22.76
C PRO A 130 11.69 -8.71 -22.51
N ALA A 131 11.90 -7.42 -22.79
CA ALA A 131 13.17 -6.76 -22.48
C ALA A 131 13.39 -6.65 -20.96
N ARG A 132 12.29 -6.47 -20.24
CA ARG A 132 12.22 -6.37 -18.78
C ARG A 132 10.96 -7.04 -18.28
N ALA A 133 11.05 -7.78 -17.18
CA ALA A 133 9.90 -8.31 -16.45
C ALA A 133 10.13 -8.20 -14.94
N THR A 134 9.06 -8.13 -14.17
CA THR A 134 9.09 -8.15 -12.71
C THR A 134 8.40 -9.41 -12.21
N VAL A 135 9.02 -10.12 -11.26
CA VAL A 135 8.44 -11.29 -10.59
C VAL A 135 8.53 -11.07 -9.10
N VAL A 136 7.40 -10.89 -8.45
CA VAL A 136 7.32 -10.52 -7.04
C VAL A 136 6.06 -11.13 -6.40
N ALA A 137 6.20 -11.57 -5.15
CA ALA A 137 5.07 -11.79 -4.26
C ALA A 137 4.92 -10.56 -3.37
N ALA A 138 3.70 -10.04 -3.24
CA ALA A 138 3.41 -8.86 -2.46
C ALA A 138 1.95 -8.88 -1.99
N ASP A 139 1.72 -8.30 -0.81
CA ASP A 139 0.41 -7.78 -0.44
C ASP A 139 0.25 -6.45 -1.17
N TRP A 140 -0.42 -6.47 -2.34
CA TRP A 140 -0.53 -5.32 -3.23
C TRP A 140 -1.18 -4.11 -2.56
N PRO A 141 -2.32 -4.25 -1.84
CA PRO A 141 -2.90 -3.14 -1.11
C PRO A 141 -1.95 -2.52 -0.06
N ARG A 142 -1.20 -3.36 0.68
CA ARG A 142 -0.22 -2.87 1.67
C ARG A 142 0.98 -2.19 1.02
N LEU A 143 1.51 -2.78 -0.05
CA LEU A 143 2.61 -2.22 -0.83
C LEU A 143 2.19 -0.86 -1.41
N ALA A 144 1.00 -0.75 -2.00
CA ALA A 144 0.48 0.51 -2.52
C ALA A 144 0.32 1.58 -1.44
N ALA A 145 -0.27 1.24 -0.29
CA ALA A 145 -0.40 2.17 0.84
C ALA A 145 0.97 2.70 1.32
N ALA A 146 2.00 1.83 1.35
CA ALA A 146 3.37 2.22 1.67
C ALA A 146 3.98 3.19 0.63
N TYR A 147 3.54 3.19 -0.63
CA TYR A 147 4.00 4.12 -1.67
C TYR A 147 3.14 5.39 -1.78
N HIS A 148 1.84 5.34 -1.52
CA HIS A 148 1.01 6.55 -1.43
C HIS A 148 1.49 7.46 -0.30
N THR A 149 1.87 6.88 0.83
CA THR A 149 2.47 7.60 1.96
C THR A 149 3.87 8.13 1.65
N ARG A 150 4.62 7.49 0.73
CA ARG A 150 5.96 7.89 0.30
C ARG A 150 5.91 8.66 -1.02
N ALA A 151 5.86 9.98 -0.92
CA ALA A 151 5.94 10.88 -2.07
C ALA A 151 4.76 10.79 -3.07
N GLN A 152 3.58 10.32 -2.62
CA GLN A 152 2.36 10.24 -3.45
C GLN A 152 2.57 9.48 -4.76
N LEU A 153 3.35 8.40 -4.73
CA LEU A 153 3.62 7.59 -5.92
C LEU A 153 2.46 6.62 -6.16
N HIS A 154 1.86 6.69 -7.34
CA HIS A 154 0.72 5.87 -7.77
C HIS A 154 1.13 4.72 -8.71
N ILE A 155 2.39 4.26 -8.63
CA ILE A 155 2.96 3.26 -9.56
C ILE A 155 2.31 1.87 -9.45
N LEU A 156 1.46 1.65 -8.44
CA LEU A 156 0.81 0.36 -8.16
C LEU A 156 -0.71 0.40 -8.31
N ASP A 157 -1.31 1.57 -8.60
CA ASP A 157 -2.76 1.75 -8.63
C ASP A 157 -3.40 0.90 -9.74
N ASP A 158 -2.71 0.78 -10.88
CA ASP A 158 -3.12 -0.08 -11.99
C ASP A 158 -3.11 -1.57 -11.63
N LEU A 159 -2.36 -1.99 -10.59
CA LEU A 159 -2.36 -3.38 -10.10
C LEU A 159 -3.50 -3.63 -9.10
N LEU A 160 -3.96 -2.59 -8.40
CA LEU A 160 -5.09 -2.68 -7.46
C LEU A 160 -6.45 -2.69 -8.16
N THR A 161 -6.54 -2.08 -9.34
CA THR A 161 -7.77 -2.02 -10.13
C THR A 161 -8.19 -3.39 -10.67
N ASP A 162 -7.25 -4.31 -10.88
CA ASP A 162 -7.55 -5.70 -11.27
C ASP A 162 -8.05 -6.57 -10.09
N GLU A 163 -7.56 -6.33 -8.87
CA GLU A 163 -8.05 -7.03 -7.67
C GLU A 163 -9.41 -6.50 -7.20
N THR A 164 -9.75 -5.24 -7.42
CA THR A 164 -11.12 -4.75 -7.17
C THR A 164 -12.12 -5.25 -8.23
N ALA A 165 -11.68 -5.58 -9.44
CA ALA A 165 -12.52 -6.20 -10.48
C ALA A 165 -12.74 -7.71 -10.28
N THR A 166 -11.84 -8.41 -9.56
CA THR A 166 -11.92 -9.86 -9.31
C THR A 166 -12.19 -10.22 -7.84
N GLY A 167 -12.07 -9.26 -6.93
CA GLY A 167 -12.31 -9.34 -5.49
C GLY A 167 -13.47 -8.47 -5.00
N GLN A 168 -14.31 -7.94 -5.90
CA GLN A 168 -15.74 -7.74 -5.60
C GLN A 168 -16.41 -9.12 -5.45
N GLY A 169 -15.94 -9.93 -4.51
CA GLY A 169 -16.92 -10.62 -3.69
C GLY A 169 -17.73 -9.48 -3.10
N LEU A 170 -19.02 -9.41 -3.43
CA LEU A 170 -19.94 -8.58 -2.66
C LEU A 170 -19.55 -8.85 -1.21
N LEU A 171 -19.15 -7.82 -0.47
CA LEU A 171 -19.16 -7.91 0.97
C LEU A 171 -20.64 -8.14 1.31
N ASP A 172 -21.06 -9.39 1.23
CA ASP A 172 -22.32 -9.85 1.78
C ASP A 172 -22.03 -9.72 3.27
N GLY A 173 -22.60 -8.74 3.93
CA GLY A 173 -22.39 -8.63 5.37
C GLY A 173 -23.13 -9.73 6.15
N ASP A 174 -23.04 -10.96 5.70
CA ASP A 174 -23.11 -12.15 6.53
C ASP A 174 -21.72 -12.44 7.10
N THR A 175 -21.18 -11.50 7.87
CA THR A 175 -19.95 -11.72 8.65
C THR A 175 -20.29 -12.36 9.99
N ALA A 176 -19.34 -13.05 10.61
CA ALA A 176 -19.52 -13.62 11.95
C ALA A 176 -19.96 -12.55 12.97
N PHE A 177 -19.36 -11.36 12.90
CA PHE A 177 -19.72 -10.23 13.75
C PHE A 177 -21.13 -9.70 13.46
N ARG A 178 -21.53 -9.54 12.18
CA ARG A 178 -22.89 -9.11 11.83
C ARG A 178 -23.95 -10.10 12.33
N ARG A 179 -23.70 -11.41 12.27
CA ARG A 179 -24.61 -12.41 12.85
C ARG A 179 -24.75 -12.28 14.37
N GLU A 180 -23.65 -12.14 15.07
CA GLU A 180 -23.69 -11.92 16.53
C GLU A 180 -24.40 -10.60 16.89
N LEU A 181 -24.20 -9.54 16.10
CA LEU A 181 -24.87 -8.26 16.27
C LEU A 181 -26.39 -8.38 16.06
N GLN A 182 -26.83 -9.18 15.07
CA GLN A 182 -28.24 -9.46 14.80
C GLN A 182 -28.91 -10.27 15.93
N GLU A 183 -28.21 -11.25 16.50
CA GLU A 183 -28.67 -12.07 17.63
C GLU A 183 -28.64 -11.30 18.97
N CYS A 184 -27.82 -10.25 19.08
CA CYS A 184 -27.71 -9.41 20.26
C CYS A 184 -28.98 -8.57 20.48
N ALA A 185 -29.35 -8.39 21.76
CA ALA A 185 -30.44 -7.53 22.16
C ALA A 185 -30.18 -6.09 21.65
N PRO A 186 -31.20 -5.39 21.10
CA PRO A 186 -30.98 -4.12 20.43
C PRO A 186 -30.28 -3.05 21.29
N GLU A 187 -30.55 -3.05 22.60
CA GLU A 187 -29.98 -2.12 23.58
C GLU A 187 -28.48 -2.33 23.81
N ARG A 188 -27.94 -3.50 23.45
CA ARG A 188 -26.54 -3.88 23.63
C ARG A 188 -25.72 -3.84 22.34
N ARG A 189 -26.35 -3.57 21.20
CA ARG A 189 -25.67 -3.56 19.88
C ARG A 189 -24.60 -2.47 19.78
N VAL A 190 -24.87 -1.28 20.30
CA VAL A 190 -23.90 -0.18 20.30
C VAL A 190 -22.70 -0.51 21.19
N GLU A 191 -22.93 -1.03 22.39
CA GLU A 191 -21.86 -1.49 23.30
C GLU A 191 -20.98 -2.55 22.62
N MET A 192 -21.60 -3.55 21.98
CA MET A 192 -20.90 -4.59 21.25
C MET A 192 -20.09 -4.06 20.06
N LEU A 193 -20.59 -3.05 19.35
CA LEU A 193 -19.86 -2.37 18.28
C LEU A 193 -18.65 -1.61 18.83
N THR A 194 -18.81 -0.88 19.93
CA THR A 194 -17.70 -0.16 20.58
C THR A 194 -16.59 -1.13 20.99
N ASP A 195 -16.96 -2.27 21.60
CA ASP A 195 -15.99 -3.30 22.02
C ASP A 195 -15.23 -3.89 20.82
N HIS A 196 -15.93 -4.10 19.69
CA HIS A 196 -15.32 -4.58 18.46
C HIS A 196 -14.34 -3.54 17.88
N VAL A 197 -14.74 -2.27 17.80
CA VAL A 197 -13.86 -1.18 17.36
C VAL A 197 -12.62 -1.08 18.25
N LEU A 198 -12.79 -1.15 19.58
CA LEU A 198 -11.67 -1.17 20.53
C LEU A 198 -10.72 -2.33 20.29
N SER A 199 -11.26 -3.52 20.03
CA SER A 199 -10.45 -4.71 19.72
C SER A 199 -9.63 -4.52 18.44
N GLN A 200 -10.24 -3.99 17.38
CA GLN A 200 -9.55 -3.72 16.11
C GLN A 200 -8.48 -2.65 16.25
N VAL A 201 -8.76 -1.58 17.00
CA VAL A 201 -7.80 -0.51 17.30
C VAL A 201 -6.61 -1.05 18.11
N ALA A 202 -6.86 -1.84 19.14
CA ALA A 202 -5.80 -2.47 19.94
C ALA A 202 -4.95 -3.42 19.10
N ALA A 203 -5.57 -4.23 18.23
CA ALA A 203 -4.87 -5.12 17.32
C ALA A 203 -4.00 -4.36 16.31
N ALA A 204 -4.51 -3.28 15.71
CA ALA A 204 -3.76 -2.44 14.77
C ALA A 204 -2.54 -1.79 15.42
N MET A 205 -2.64 -1.41 16.70
CA MET A 205 -1.53 -0.83 17.46
C MET A 205 -0.63 -1.86 18.17
N GLY A 206 -0.92 -3.16 18.04
CA GLY A 206 -0.15 -4.23 18.69
C GLY A 206 -0.25 -4.24 20.22
N LEU A 207 -1.34 -3.70 20.78
CA LEU A 207 -1.58 -3.67 22.22
C LEU A 207 -2.16 -5.00 22.70
N ALA A 208 -1.66 -5.49 23.85
CA ALA A 208 -2.12 -6.74 24.46
C ALA A 208 -3.47 -6.62 25.19
N SER A 209 -3.99 -5.40 25.38
CA SER A 209 -5.25 -5.14 26.09
C SER A 209 -5.93 -3.88 25.57
N THR A 210 -7.27 -3.89 25.54
CA THR A 210 -8.10 -2.74 25.20
C THR A 210 -8.23 -1.74 26.36
N HIS A 211 -7.94 -2.16 27.61
CA HIS A 211 -8.05 -1.30 28.81
C HIS A 211 -7.06 -0.14 28.87
N THR A 212 -6.07 -0.10 27.97
CA THR A 212 -5.14 1.04 27.85
C THR A 212 -5.67 2.16 26.95
N LEU A 213 -6.82 1.97 26.32
CA LEU A 213 -7.40 2.92 25.38
C LEU A 213 -8.52 3.71 26.05
N ASP A 214 -8.37 5.03 26.04
CA ASP A 214 -9.44 5.97 26.36
C ASP A 214 -10.26 6.22 25.08
N PRO A 215 -11.57 5.89 25.06
CA PRO A 215 -12.40 6.03 23.86
C PRO A 215 -12.51 7.45 23.32
N THR A 216 -12.25 8.46 24.15
CA THR A 216 -12.34 9.89 23.82
C THR A 216 -11.05 10.46 23.23
N VAL A 217 -9.93 9.76 23.39
CA VAL A 217 -8.61 10.22 22.97
C VAL A 217 -8.34 9.83 21.52
N GLY A 218 -7.77 10.76 20.77
CA GLY A 218 -7.50 10.58 19.34
C GLY A 218 -6.50 9.47 19.04
N PHE A 219 -6.75 8.66 18.00
CA PHE A 219 -5.87 7.56 17.61
C PHE A 219 -4.41 7.98 17.40
N PHE A 220 -4.19 9.14 16.77
CA PHE A 220 -2.84 9.69 16.55
C PHE A 220 -2.13 10.08 17.85
N GLN A 221 -2.89 10.42 18.90
CA GLN A 221 -2.31 10.71 20.22
C GLN A 221 -1.87 9.43 20.94
N PHE A 222 -2.51 8.29 20.64
CA PHE A 222 -2.05 6.96 21.06
C PHE A 222 -0.87 6.41 20.23
N GLY A 223 -0.37 7.18 19.26
CA GLY A 223 0.73 6.77 18.40
C GLY A 223 0.29 5.92 17.20
N MET A 224 -1.00 5.93 16.84
CA MET A 224 -1.45 5.35 15.59
C MET A 224 -0.82 6.10 14.41
N ASP A 225 -0.11 5.38 13.54
CA ASP A 225 0.44 5.91 12.31
C ASP A 225 -0.47 5.66 11.10
N SER A 226 -0.06 6.15 9.92
CA SER A 226 -0.83 6.01 8.69
C SER A 226 -0.97 4.54 8.23
N LEU A 227 -0.01 3.67 8.53
CA LEU A 227 -0.07 2.25 8.18
C LEU A 227 -1.07 1.52 9.09
N MET A 228 -1.05 1.83 10.39
CA MET A 228 -2.03 1.33 11.36
C MET A 228 -3.45 1.79 11.00
N SER A 229 -3.61 3.04 10.53
CA SER A 229 -4.91 3.58 10.10
C SER A 229 -5.52 2.79 8.93
N VAL A 230 -4.70 2.47 7.92
CA VAL A 230 -5.16 1.66 6.77
C VAL A 230 -5.45 0.21 7.20
N THR A 231 -4.64 -0.35 8.11
CA THR A 231 -4.86 -1.70 8.64
C THR A 231 -6.18 -1.77 9.41
N LEU A 232 -6.47 -0.76 10.23
CA LEU A 232 -7.72 -0.63 10.97
C LEU A 232 -8.92 -0.51 10.01
N GLN A 233 -8.85 0.37 9.01
CA GLN A 233 -9.92 0.56 8.02
C GLN A 233 -10.22 -0.74 7.27
N ARG A 234 -9.20 -1.49 6.86
CA ARG A 234 -9.37 -2.77 6.16
C ARG A 234 -10.03 -3.81 7.06
N SER A 235 -9.50 -3.98 8.28
CA SER A 235 -10.03 -4.95 9.24
C SER A 235 -11.49 -4.66 9.62
N LEU A 236 -11.84 -3.38 9.77
CA LEU A 236 -13.23 -2.97 9.98
C LEU A 236 -14.11 -3.25 8.76
N SER A 237 -13.64 -2.94 7.55
CA SER A 237 -14.40 -3.20 6.32
C SER A 237 -14.70 -4.70 6.15
N GLU A 238 -13.70 -5.55 6.37
CA GLU A 238 -13.83 -7.01 6.29
C GLU A 238 -14.72 -7.59 7.40
N SER A 239 -14.55 -7.13 8.64
CA SER A 239 -15.32 -7.67 9.77
C SER A 239 -16.77 -7.21 9.80
N LEU A 240 -17.06 -6.00 9.30
CA LEU A 240 -18.42 -5.46 9.20
C LEU A 240 -19.11 -5.86 7.89
N GLY A 241 -18.35 -6.27 6.88
CA GLY A 241 -18.88 -6.55 5.55
C GLY A 241 -19.39 -5.29 4.87
N GLU A 242 -18.74 -4.14 5.11
CA GLU A 242 -19.10 -2.84 4.56
C GLU A 242 -17.87 -2.16 3.95
N VAL A 243 -18.04 -1.46 2.83
CA VAL A 243 -16.95 -0.73 2.19
C VAL A 243 -16.77 0.61 2.90
N LEU A 244 -15.76 0.72 3.77
CA LEU A 244 -15.48 1.97 4.47
C LEU A 244 -14.58 2.90 3.63
N PRO A 245 -14.82 4.22 3.60
CA PRO A 245 -13.92 5.17 2.96
C PRO A 245 -12.51 5.13 3.54
N ALA A 246 -11.49 5.38 2.72
CA ALA A 246 -10.09 5.42 3.17
C ALA A 246 -9.81 6.54 4.20
N SER A 247 -10.64 7.58 4.22
CA SER A 247 -10.56 8.70 5.17
C SER A 247 -11.20 8.42 6.52
N VAL A 248 -11.90 7.29 6.72
CA VAL A 248 -12.76 7.07 7.90
C VAL A 248 -12.04 7.23 9.24
N VAL A 249 -10.78 6.78 9.34
CA VAL A 249 -9.97 6.90 10.57
C VAL A 249 -9.51 8.34 10.82
N PHE A 250 -9.41 9.16 9.77
CA PHE A 250 -9.06 10.58 9.85
C PHE A 250 -10.29 11.44 10.15
N ASP A 251 -11.42 11.14 9.51
CA ASP A 251 -12.69 11.85 9.68
C ASP A 251 -13.28 11.58 11.08
N TYR A 252 -13.06 10.39 11.61
CA TYR A 252 -13.53 9.93 12.92
C TYR A 252 -12.35 9.43 13.78
N PRO A 253 -11.52 10.34 14.31
CA PRO A 253 -10.22 10.00 14.87
C PRO A 253 -10.28 9.46 16.31
N THR A 254 -11.45 9.10 16.83
CA THR A 254 -11.63 8.51 18.17
C THR A 254 -12.49 7.26 18.08
N VAL A 255 -12.42 6.38 19.09
CA VAL A 255 -13.26 5.17 19.16
C VAL A 255 -14.73 5.57 19.18
N GLU A 256 -15.10 6.57 19.97
CA GLU A 256 -16.47 7.07 20.06
C GLU A 256 -16.97 7.60 18.70
N ALA A 257 -16.22 8.51 18.07
CA ALA A 257 -16.62 9.10 16.80
C ALA A 257 -16.72 8.05 15.68
N LEU A 258 -15.80 7.08 15.67
CA LEU A 258 -15.81 5.99 14.69
C LEU A 258 -16.98 5.04 14.92
N THR A 259 -17.28 4.72 16.17
CA THR A 259 -18.44 3.89 16.53
C THR A 259 -19.75 4.58 16.14
N ASP A 260 -19.88 5.88 16.43
CA ASP A 260 -21.05 6.68 16.07
C ASP A 260 -21.25 6.69 14.55
N TYR A 261 -20.18 6.90 13.78
CA TYR A 261 -20.23 6.80 12.32
C TYR A 261 -20.69 5.42 11.86
N LEU A 262 -20.07 4.35 12.36
CA LEU A 262 -20.42 2.97 11.99
C LEU A 262 -21.87 2.62 12.37
N ALA A 263 -22.40 3.17 13.45
CA ALA A 263 -23.80 3.03 13.84
C ALA A 263 -24.76 3.66 12.81
N THR A 264 -24.34 4.68 12.05
CA THR A 264 -25.13 5.25 10.94
C THR A 264 -25.03 4.46 9.64
N VAL A 265 -24.04 3.58 9.51
CA VAL A 265 -23.81 2.76 8.32
C VAL A 265 -24.47 1.39 8.47
N LEU A 266 -24.49 0.82 9.67
CA LEU A 266 -24.98 -0.54 9.92
C LEU A 266 -26.51 -0.62 10.07
N PRO A 267 -27.22 -1.34 9.18
CA PRO A 267 -28.68 -1.42 9.21
C PRO A 267 -29.23 -2.09 10.47
N GLU A 268 -28.47 -2.99 11.10
CA GLU A 268 -28.81 -3.66 12.36
C GLU A 268 -28.97 -2.68 13.55
N ILE A 269 -28.31 -1.52 13.47
CA ILE A 269 -28.35 -0.49 14.51
C ILE A 269 -29.47 0.50 14.19
N ILE A 270 -29.58 0.92 12.93
CA ILE A 270 -30.61 1.87 12.44
C ILE A 270 -32.03 1.35 12.70
N GLN A 271 -32.29 0.04 12.55
CA GLN A 271 -33.61 -0.55 12.76
C GLN A 271 -34.12 -0.40 14.22
N THR A 272 -33.22 -0.21 15.18
CA THR A 272 -33.55 -0.04 16.60
C THR A 272 -34.11 1.36 16.91
N ALA A 273 -33.61 2.38 16.22
CA ALA A 273 -34.05 3.77 16.40
C ALA A 273 -35.49 4.02 15.88
N GLY A 274 -35.99 3.16 14.98
CA GLY A 274 -37.34 3.27 14.42
C GLY A 274 -38.45 2.64 15.28
N SER A 275 -38.11 1.86 16.31
CA SER A 275 -39.08 1.15 17.16
C SER A 275 -39.51 1.90 18.43
N GLU A 276 -38.87 3.01 18.79
CA GLU A 276 -39.25 3.85 19.94
C GLU A 276 -39.80 5.22 19.46
N GLY A 277 -41.03 5.24 18.99
CA GLY A 277 -41.66 6.46 18.47
C GLY A 277 -43.16 6.35 18.24
N GLY A 278 -43.90 5.91 19.25
CA GLY A 278 -45.36 5.95 19.26
C GLY A 278 -45.89 7.37 19.04
N GLY A 279 -46.84 7.48 18.12
CA GLY A 279 -47.28 8.74 17.52
C GLY A 279 -47.87 9.77 18.48
N HIS A 280 -47.54 11.03 18.20
CA HIS A 280 -48.43 12.15 18.41
C HIS A 280 -48.31 13.11 17.23
N ASP A 281 -49.35 13.03 16.40
CA ASP A 281 -49.77 14.00 15.41
C ASP A 281 -49.91 15.40 16.06
N LYS A 282 -49.34 16.42 15.41
CA LYS A 282 -49.88 17.79 15.38
C LYS A 282 -49.17 18.64 14.33
N ASP A 283 -49.93 18.92 13.28
CA ASP A 283 -49.86 20.12 12.45
C ASP A 283 -49.48 21.39 13.23
N VAL A 284 -48.43 22.10 12.79
CA VAL A 284 -48.43 23.57 12.72
C VAL A 284 -47.52 24.03 11.56
N ALA A 285 -48.11 24.80 10.65
CA ALA A 285 -47.47 25.51 9.56
C ALA A 285 -46.54 26.65 10.05
N GLY A 286 -45.44 26.87 9.34
CA GLY A 286 -44.60 28.06 9.54
C GLY A 286 -43.27 28.04 8.80
N ASP A 287 -43.31 28.49 7.54
CA ASP A 287 -42.28 29.25 6.79
C ASP A 287 -40.82 28.71 6.70
N PRO A 288 -40.35 28.28 5.51
CA PRO A 288 -38.93 28.07 5.24
C PRO A 288 -38.33 29.28 4.49
N THR A 289 -37.51 30.07 5.17
CA THR A 289 -36.43 30.82 4.51
C THR A 289 -35.15 30.01 4.63
N VAL A 290 -34.88 29.18 3.62
CA VAL A 290 -33.55 28.61 3.38
C VAL A 290 -32.99 29.30 2.16
N GLN A 291 -31.90 30.04 2.38
CA GLN A 291 -31.05 30.62 1.34
C GLN A 291 -30.41 29.47 0.55
N GLU A 292 -30.71 29.41 -0.75
CA GLU A 292 -29.92 28.67 -1.72
C GLU A 292 -28.61 29.40 -2.02
N ASP A 293 -27.61 28.56 -2.26
CA ASP A 293 -26.22 28.84 -2.54
C ASP A 293 -25.99 29.79 -3.72
N ALA A 294 -25.04 30.70 -3.54
CA ALA A 294 -24.35 31.39 -4.62
C ALA A 294 -22.98 31.86 -4.12
N TYR A 295 -21.94 31.04 -4.32
CA TYR A 295 -20.56 31.51 -4.48
C TYR A 295 -19.87 30.64 -5.52
N ASP A 296 -20.09 31.03 -6.78
CA ASP A 296 -19.14 30.80 -7.85
C ASP A 296 -18.33 32.10 -8.05
N ASP A 297 -17.13 31.94 -8.59
CA ASP A 297 -16.26 32.98 -9.16
C ASP A 297 -15.48 33.94 -8.23
N LEU A 298 -14.31 33.47 -7.76
CA LEU A 298 -13.08 34.29 -7.75
C LEU A 298 -11.88 33.49 -8.30
N ALA A 299 -11.78 33.59 -9.63
CA ALA A 299 -10.69 33.42 -10.59
C ALA A 299 -9.31 32.85 -10.16
N GLU A 300 -8.97 31.75 -10.83
CA GLU A 300 -7.68 31.07 -11.02
C GLU A 300 -6.49 31.99 -11.38
N ASP A 301 -6.77 33.20 -11.87
CA ASP A 301 -5.79 34.18 -12.32
C ASP A 301 -4.95 34.79 -11.17
N GLU A 302 -5.51 34.88 -9.96
CA GLU A 302 -4.78 35.43 -8.79
C GLU A 302 -3.77 34.42 -8.20
N LEU A 303 -4.03 33.12 -8.40
CA LEU A 303 -3.16 32.02 -7.95
C LEU A 303 -1.92 31.86 -8.85
N LEU A 304 -2.06 32.09 -10.16
CA LEU A 304 -0.94 32.04 -11.11
C LEU A 304 0.03 33.22 -10.93
N ALA A 305 -0.47 34.41 -10.59
CA ALA A 305 0.38 35.57 -10.34
C ALA A 305 1.29 35.39 -9.11
N ARG A 306 0.80 34.74 -8.04
CA ARG A 306 1.61 34.47 -6.84
C ARG A 306 2.65 33.38 -7.02
N LEU A 307 2.49 32.52 -8.04
CA LEU A 307 3.44 31.46 -8.36
C LEU A 307 4.65 31.97 -9.16
N SER A 308 4.48 33.03 -9.97
CA SER A 308 5.59 33.61 -10.74
C SER A 308 6.53 34.48 -9.90
N GLU A 309 6.04 35.14 -8.85
CA GLU A 309 6.89 35.94 -7.93
C GLU A 309 7.82 35.09 -7.05
N ARG A 310 7.54 33.79 -6.90
CA ARG A 310 8.37 32.87 -6.09
C ARG A 310 9.46 32.13 -6.86
N LEU A 311 9.52 32.31 -8.18
CA LEU A 311 10.46 31.61 -9.06
C LEU A 311 11.39 32.55 -9.86
N SER A 312 11.45 33.83 -9.49
CA SER A 312 12.46 34.80 -9.96
C SER A 312 13.50 35.09 -8.91
#